data_AF-A0A1B6JV87-F1
#
_entry.id   AF-A0A1B6JV87-F1
#
_cell.length_a   1.000
_cell.length_b   1.000
_cell.length_c   1.000
_cell.angle_alpha   90.00
_cell.angle_beta   90.00
_cell.angle_gamma   90.00
#
_symmetry.space_group_name_H-M   'P 1'
#
loop_
_entity.id
_entity.type
_entity.pdbx_description
1 polymer ?
#
loop_
_entity_poly.entity_id
_entity_poly.type
_entity_poly.pdbx_seq_one_letter_code
_entity_poly.pdbx_strand_id
1 'polypeptide(L)'
;VINYIHPYTPNIVPVGGIHINPQTSPVPQDVLKFMDDAKEGFIYFGLGSLVPTHLMPNEVLNIFINVFRKLPQRVLWKIDSRNLSNLPSNVMTKPWTPQLNVL
;
A
#
# COMPACT_ATOMS: atom_id res chain seq x y z
N VAL A 1 14.91 0.95 -8.27
CA VAL A 1 16.38 1.10 -8.25
C VAL A 1 16.77 1.61 -9.62
N ILE A 2 17.18 2.89 -9.72
CA ILE A 2 17.73 3.41 -10.96
C ILE A 2 19.21 3.01 -10.93
N ASN A 3 19.62 2.07 -11.78
CA ASN A 3 21.01 1.70 -11.93
C ASN A 3 21.68 2.73 -12.84
N TYR A 4 22.67 3.45 -12.31
CA TYR A 4 23.61 4.20 -13.15
C TYR A 4 24.55 3.20 -13.82
N ILE A 5 25.18 3.62 -14.92
CA ILE A 5 26.20 2.80 -15.57
C ILE A 5 27.42 2.76 -14.64
N HIS A 6 27.71 1.59 -14.06
CA HIS A 6 28.93 1.35 -13.29
C HIS A 6 29.55 0.01 -13.72
N PRO A 7 30.89 -0.10 -13.72
CA PRO A 7 31.56 -1.32 -14.14
C PRO A 7 31.35 -2.44 -13.12
N TYR A 8 30.85 -3.58 -13.58
CA TYR A 8 30.82 -4.82 -12.81
C TYR A 8 32.15 -5.57 -12.99
N THR A 9 32.59 -6.29 -11.95
CA THR A 9 33.64 -7.30 -12.14
C THR A 9 33.06 -8.49 -12.91
N PRO A 10 33.88 -9.26 -13.64
CA PRO A 10 33.39 -10.43 -14.41
C PRO A 10 32.63 -11.47 -13.57
N ASN A 11 32.79 -11.44 -12.25
CA ASN A 11 32.16 -12.37 -11.31
C ASN A 11 30.83 -11.86 -10.72
N ILE A 12 30.27 -10.74 -11.20
CA ILE A 12 28.97 -10.23 -10.75
C ILE A 12 27.91 -10.48 -11.82
N VAL A 13 26.84 -11.19 -11.45
CA VAL A 13 25.65 -11.40 -12.27
C VAL A 13 24.44 -10.78 -11.55
N PRO A 14 23.82 -9.70 -12.09
CA PRO A 14 22.64 -9.11 -11.47
C PRO A 14 21.42 -10.03 -11.66
N VAL A 15 20.78 -10.40 -10.54
CA VAL A 15 19.55 -11.20 -10.52
C VAL A 15 18.41 -10.33 -9.99
N GLY A 16 17.49 -9.95 -10.87
CA GLY A 16 16.28 -9.21 -10.50
C GLY A 16 15.19 -10.13 -9.95
N GLY A 17 14.30 -9.59 -9.10
CA GLY A 17 13.06 -10.28 -8.73
C GLY A 17 13.19 -11.50 -7.82
N ILE A 18 14.37 -11.76 -7.23
CA ILE A 18 14.60 -12.93 -6.35
C ILE A 18 13.64 -13.02 -5.15
N HIS A 19 13.03 -11.90 -4.76
CA HIS A 19 12.06 -11.80 -3.67
C HIS A 19 10.62 -12.16 -4.09
N ILE A 20 10.36 -12.38 -5.38
CA ILE A 20 9.03 -12.71 -5.90
C ILE A 20 8.80 -14.20 -5.68
N ASN A 21 7.89 -14.54 -4.77
CA ASN A 21 7.46 -15.92 -4.56
C ASN A 21 6.38 -16.29 -5.58
N PRO A 22 6.57 -17.35 -6.40
CA PRO A 22 5.53 -17.82 -7.33
C PRO A 22 4.29 -18.37 -6.62
N GLN A 23 4.41 -18.80 -5.35
CA GLN A 23 3.27 -19.15 -4.51
C GLN A 23 2.82 -17.93 -3.74
N THR A 24 1.70 -17.35 -4.15
CA THR A 24 1.18 -16.12 -3.56
C THR A 24 0.11 -16.44 -2.51
N SER A 25 0.18 -15.82 -1.32
CA SER A 25 -0.84 -16.01 -0.28
C SER A 25 -2.16 -15.32 -0.68
N PRO A 26 -3.33 -15.92 -0.46
CA PRO A 26 -4.59 -15.28 -0.85
C PRO A 26 -4.80 -13.95 -0.10
N VAL A 27 -5.36 -12.97 -0.80
CA VAL A 27 -5.83 -11.72 -0.19
C VAL A 27 -6.94 -12.05 0.83
N PRO A 28 -6.94 -11.45 2.03
CA PRO A 28 -8.04 -11.63 2.97
C PRO A 28 -9.41 -11.33 2.33
N GLN A 29 -10.42 -12.14 2.63
CA GLN A 29 -11.71 -12.09 1.94
C GLN A 29 -12.41 -10.72 2.04
N ASP A 30 -12.24 -10.03 3.16
CA ASP A 30 -12.80 -8.70 3.38
C ASP A 30 -12.13 -7.63 2.51
N VAL A 31 -10.81 -7.73 2.33
CA VAL A 31 -10.03 -6.87 1.43
C VAL A 31 -10.39 -7.16 -0.02
N LEU A 32 -10.49 -8.44 -0.39
CA LEU A 32 -10.90 -8.86 -1.72
C LEU A 32 -12.29 -8.32 -2.07
N LYS A 33 -13.28 -8.54 -1.20
CA LYS A 33 -14.63 -8.01 -1.39
C LYS A 33 -14.64 -6.48 -1.49
N PHE A 34 -13.85 -5.79 -0.67
CA PHE A 34 -13.74 -4.34 -0.73
C PHE A 34 -13.20 -3.86 -2.08
N MET A 35 -12.26 -4.58 -2.69
CA MET A 35 -11.72 -4.30 -4.02
C MET A 35 -12.73 -4.65 -5.12
N ASP A 36 -13.34 -5.84 -5.07
CA ASP A 36 -14.24 -6.34 -6.11
C ASP A 36 -15.54 -5.51 -6.22
N ASP A 37 -16.05 -5.01 -5.09
CA ASP A 37 -17.24 -4.15 -5.07
C ASP A 37 -16.94 -2.68 -5.50
N ALA A 38 -15.70 -2.36 -5.89
CA ALA A 38 -15.27 -1.00 -6.26
C ALA A 38 -15.60 -0.67 -7.73
N LYS A 39 -16.76 -0.07 -7.99
CA LYS A 39 -17.22 0.27 -9.35
C LYS A 39 -16.28 1.17 -10.15
N GLU A 40 -15.66 2.14 -9.47
CA GLU A 40 -14.73 3.11 -10.08
C GLU A 40 -13.26 2.64 -9.98
N GLY A 41 -13.04 1.39 -9.58
CA GLY A 41 -11.72 0.85 -9.23
C GLY A 41 -11.30 1.19 -7.80
N PHE A 42 -10.11 0.71 -7.42
CA PHE A 42 -9.53 0.92 -6.10
C PHE A 42 -8.10 1.47 -6.18
N ILE A 43 -7.66 2.09 -5.08
CA ILE A 43 -6.32 2.63 -4.88
C ILE A 43 -5.73 1.91 -3.67
N TYR A 44 -4.56 1.29 -3.83
CA TYR A 44 -3.74 0.88 -2.71
C TYR A 44 -2.78 2.02 -2.33
N PHE A 45 -2.82 2.46 -1.08
CA PHE A 45 -1.93 3.50 -0.56
C PHE A 45 -1.17 3.02 0.68
N GLY A 46 0.15 3.12 0.65
CA GLY A 46 1.01 2.79 1.78
C GLY A 46 2.39 3.43 1.64
N LEU A 47 2.97 3.87 2.76
CA LEU A 47 4.27 4.58 2.81
C LEU A 47 5.45 3.65 3.08
N GLY A 48 5.30 2.36 2.77
CA GLY A 48 6.30 1.34 3.06
C GLY A 48 6.34 0.96 4.55
N SER A 49 7.52 0.59 5.04
CA SER A 49 7.77 0.23 6.45
C SER A 49 8.67 1.24 7.18
N LEU A 50 9.33 2.13 6.44
CA LEU A 50 10.27 3.10 7.02
C LEU A 50 9.59 4.30 7.65
N VAL A 51 8.36 4.61 7.20
CA VAL A 51 7.59 5.72 7.76
C VAL A 51 6.73 5.18 8.91
N PRO A 52 6.99 5.57 10.17
CA PRO A 52 6.18 5.12 11.31
C PRO A 52 4.85 5.87 11.31
N THR A 53 3.84 5.30 10.65
CA THR A 53 2.58 6.02 10.43
C THR A 53 1.80 6.32 11.72
N HIS A 54 2.06 5.59 12.80
CA HIS A 54 1.53 5.82 14.15
C HIS A 54 2.09 7.08 14.82
N LEU A 55 3.23 7.61 14.35
CA LEU A 55 3.81 8.87 14.82
C LEU A 55 3.42 10.08 13.96
N MET A 56 2.60 9.87 12.92
CA MET A 56 2.18 10.98 12.07
C MET A 56 1.30 11.98 12.84
N PRO A 57 1.56 13.29 12.71
CA PRO A 57 0.67 14.30 13.25
C PRO A 57 -0.75 14.15 12.71
N ASN A 58 -1.75 14.40 13.56
CA ASN A 58 -3.16 14.32 13.16
C ASN A 58 -3.50 15.24 11.98
N GLU A 59 -2.83 16.38 11.86
CA GLU A 59 -3.00 17.30 10.72
C GLU A 59 -2.68 16.59 9.39
N VAL A 60 -1.59 15.83 9.33
CA VAL A 60 -1.18 15.08 8.14
C VAL A 60 -2.16 13.96 7.84
N LEU A 61 -2.60 13.22 8.86
CA LEU A 61 -3.62 12.18 8.71
C LEU A 61 -4.94 12.76 8.18
N ASN A 62 -5.35 13.92 8.68
CA ASN A 62 -6.56 14.62 8.24
C ASN A 62 -6.45 15.10 6.79
N ILE A 63 -5.28 15.52 6.33
CA ILE A 63 -5.04 15.86 4.92
C ILE A 63 -5.32 14.63 4.04
N PHE A 64 -4.74 13.47 4.36
CA PHE A 64 -4.99 12.23 3.61
C PHE A 64 -6.47 11.84 3.62
N ILE A 65 -7.12 11.86 4.79
CA ILE A 65 -8.56 11.59 4.93
C ILE A 65 -9.39 12.53 4.04
N ASN A 66 -9.08 13.83 4.03
CA ASN A 66 -9.78 14.82 3.24
C ASN A 66 -9.58 14.63 1.73
N VAL A 67 -8.39 14.18 1.31
CA VAL A 67 -8.11 13.84 -0.09
C VAL A 67 -8.87 12.59 -0.47
N PHE A 68 -8.75 11.51 0.30
CA PHE A 68 -9.41 10.23 0.00
C PHE A 68 -10.93 10.36 -0.07
N ARG A 69 -11.54 11.19 0.78
CA ARG A 69 -12.98 11.46 0.75
C ARG A 69 -13.47 12.01 -0.61
N LYS A 70 -12.62 12.74 -1.33
CA LYS A 70 -12.97 13.36 -2.63
C LYS A 70 -12.77 12.42 -3.81
N LEU A 71 -12.13 11.26 -3.59
CA LEU A 71 -11.86 10.30 -4.66
C LEU A 71 -13.10 9.44 -4.92
N PRO A 72 -13.46 9.20 -6.19
CA PRO A 72 -14.53 8.26 -6.53
C PRO A 72 -14.14 6.79 -6.28
N GLN A 73 -12.84 6.49 -6.27
CA GLN A 73 -12.31 5.15 -6.00
C GLN A 73 -12.42 4.78 -4.53
N ARG A 74 -12.42 3.46 -4.28
CA ARG A 74 -12.16 2.93 -2.95
C ARG A 74 -10.67 2.98 -2.64
N VAL A 75 -10.28 3.32 -1.41
CA VAL A 75 -8.88 3.42 -1.00
C VAL A 75 -8.60 2.36 0.07
N LEU A 76 -7.73 1.41 -0.24
CA LEU A 76 -7.13 0.51 0.72
C LEU A 76 -5.85 1.17 1.27
N TRP A 77 -5.94 1.69 2.49
CA TRP A 77 -4.85 2.40 3.14
C TRP A 77 -4.12 1.50 4.13
N LYS A 78 -2.88 1.13 3.80
CA LYS A 78 -1.97 0.46 4.72
C LYS A 78 -1.43 1.46 5.74
N ILE A 79 -1.89 1.38 6.99
CA ILE A 79 -1.50 2.27 8.08
C ILE A 79 -1.60 1.57 9.45
N ASP A 80 -0.63 1.82 10.33
CA ASP A 80 -0.56 1.27 11.70
C ASP A 80 -1.10 2.23 12.79
N SER A 81 -1.59 3.41 12.39
CA SER A 81 -2.12 4.43 13.30
C SER A 81 -3.48 4.04 13.89
N ARG A 82 -3.63 4.21 15.20
CA ARG A 82 -4.84 3.84 15.96
C ARG A 82 -5.84 4.99 16.12
N ASN A 83 -5.44 6.22 15.77
CA ASN A 83 -6.22 7.43 16.04
C ASN A 83 -6.80 8.04 14.76
N LEU A 84 -7.45 7.23 13.92
CA LEU A 84 -8.14 7.73 12.73
C LEU A 84 -9.62 7.97 13.08
N SER A 85 -9.99 9.24 13.24
CA SER A 85 -11.39 9.66 13.32
C SER A 85 -11.88 10.11 11.93
N ASN A 86 -13.19 10.05 11.68
CA ASN A 86 -13.82 10.57 10.45
C ASN A 86 -13.36 9.93 9.13
N LEU A 87 -13.00 8.64 9.16
CA LEU A 87 -12.73 7.84 7.96
C LEU A 87 -13.98 7.81 7.05
N PRO A 88 -13.85 8.19 5.76
CA PRO A 88 -14.97 8.15 4.82
C PRO A 88 -15.27 6.70 4.41
N SER A 89 -16.49 6.44 3.95
CA SER A 89 -16.96 5.08 3.61
C SER A 89 -16.21 4.43 2.45
N ASN A 90 -15.53 5.21 1.61
CA ASN A 90 -14.69 4.71 0.53
C ASN A 90 -13.27 4.33 0.99
N VAL A 91 -12.92 4.43 2.27
CA VAL A 91 -11.57 4.09 2.78
C VAL A 91 -11.63 2.88 3.72
N MET A 92 -10.78 1.88 3.44
CA MET A 92 -10.50 0.75 4.33
C MET A 92 -9.06 0.86 4.84
N THR A 93 -8.86 0.78 6.16
CA THR A 93 -7.52 0.80 6.77
C THR A 93 -7.07 -0.58 7.21
N LYS A 94 -5.82 -0.93 6.94
CA LYS A 94 -5.20 -2.18 7.42
C LYS A 94 -3.79 -1.92 7.95
N PRO A 95 -3.38 -2.47 9.11
CA PRO A 95 -2.00 -2.39 9.57
C PRO A 95 -1.03 -3.18 8.66
N TRP A 96 -1.56 -4.21 8.00
CA TRP A 96 -0.80 -5.07 7.11
C TRP A 96 -1.68 -5.60 5.97
N THR A 97 -1.08 -5.75 4.80
CA THR A 97 -1.69 -6.31 3.58
C THR A 97 -0.64 -7.11 2.81
N PRO A 98 -1.02 -8.21 2.13
CA PRO A 98 -0.10 -8.91 1.24
C PRO A 98 0.09 -8.07 -0.04
N GLN A 99 1.04 -7.12 -0.01
CA GLN A 99 1.17 -6.09 -1.07
C GLN A 99 1.34 -6.69 -2.47
N LEU A 100 2.12 -7.77 -2.62
CA LEU A 100 2.31 -8.48 -3.90
C LEU A 100 1.03 -9.14 -4.43
N ASN A 101 0.05 -9.37 -3.57
CA ASN A 101 -1.23 -9.98 -3.94
C ASN A 101 -2.33 -8.96 -4.21
N VAL A 102 -2.16 -7.74 -3.68
CA VAL A 102 -3.08 -6.61 -3.87
C VAL A 102 -2.72 -5.82 -5.14
N LEU A 103 -1.43 -5.77 -5.50
CA LEU A 103 -0.89 -5.11 -6.70
C LEU A 103 -0.76 -6.11 -7.85
#